data_AF-A0A354J109-F1
#
_entry.id   AF-A0A354J109-F1
#
_cell.length_a   1.000
_cell.length_b   1.000
_cell.length_c   1.000
_cell.angle_alpha   90.00
_cell.angle_beta   90.00
_cell.angle_gamma   90.00
#
_symmetry.space_group_name_H-M   'P 1'
#
loop_
_entity.id
_entity.type
_entity.pdbx_description
1 polymer ?
#
loop_
_entity_poly.entity_id
_entity_poly.type
_entity_poly.pdbx_seq_one_letter_code
_entity_poly.pdbx_strand_id
1 'polypeptide(L)'
;LADIGATHARFALETAPGVLRQTAVLRCDAFSGIVPLLNAYLDEHGGERIAHAAFAMANPISGDLVRMTNRDWQFSTDEVRRTMGWSTLLIVNDFTALAMALPGLQAGDVLQVGG
;
A
#
# COMPACT_ATOMS: atom_id res chain seq x y z
N LEU A 1 4.35 2.05 2.97
CA LEU A 1 3.53 2.26 1.76
C LEU A 1 3.26 0.92 1.09
N ALA A 2 2.11 0.73 0.46
CA ALA A 2 1.84 -0.47 -0.33
C ALA A 2 0.99 -0.17 -1.58
N ASP A 3 1.22 -0.93 -2.64
CA ASP A 3 0.38 -1.04 -3.84
C ASP A 3 -0.16 -2.46 -3.91
N ILE A 4 -1.46 -2.63 -3.67
CA ILE A 4 -2.09 -3.93 -3.49
C ILE A 4 -3.06 -4.18 -4.66
N GLY A 5 -2.65 -5.11 -5.53
CA GLY A 5 -3.46 -5.61 -6.62
C GLY A 5 -4.09 -6.97 -6.32
N ALA A 6 -4.73 -7.53 -7.35
CA ALA A 6 -5.37 -8.84 -7.26
C ALA A 6 -4.37 -9.97 -6.99
N THR A 7 -3.20 -9.95 -7.64
CA THR A 7 -2.24 -11.06 -7.63
C THR A 7 -1.00 -10.77 -6.80
N HIS A 8 -0.56 -9.52 -6.78
CA HIS A 8 0.66 -9.09 -6.10
C HIS A 8 0.39 -7.87 -5.25
N ALA A 9 1.08 -7.81 -4.11
CA ALA A 9 1.20 -6.65 -3.28
C ALA A 9 2.66 -6.21 -3.26
N ARG A 10 2.91 -4.94 -3.56
CA ARG A 10 4.23 -4.30 -3.52
C ARG A 10 4.31 -3.43 -2.29
N PHE A 11 5.40 -3.54 -1.56
CA PHE A 11 5.62 -2.80 -0.33
C PHE A 11 6.90 -1.97 -0.40
N ALA A 12 6.92 -0.90 0.38
CA ALA A 12 8.11 -0.12 0.70
C ALA A 12 7.94 0.57 2.07
N LEU A 13 9.02 0.70 2.83
CA LEU A 13 9.08 1.54 4.03
C LEU A 13 9.65 2.91 3.69
N GLU A 14 9.00 3.96 4.13
CA GLU A 14 9.54 5.32 4.06
C GLU A 14 10.22 5.64 5.39
N THR A 15 11.56 5.66 5.42
CA THR A 15 12.35 5.86 6.65
C THR A 15 12.68 7.33 6.92
N ALA A 16 12.54 8.18 5.90
CA ALA A 16 12.65 9.63 5.93
C ALA A 16 11.88 10.20 4.71
N PRO A 17 11.53 11.50 4.65
CA PRO A 17 10.76 12.06 3.53
C PRO A 17 11.36 11.71 2.17
N GLY A 18 10.62 10.96 1.35
CA GLY A 18 11.03 10.49 0.03
C GLY A 18 12.05 9.35 0.01
N VAL A 19 12.50 8.85 1.17
CA VAL A 19 13.50 7.78 1.28
C VAL A 19 12.79 6.44 1.46
N LEU A 20 12.58 5.74 0.35
CA LEU A 20 11.99 4.40 0.32
C LEU A 20 13.06 3.31 0.48
N ARG A 21 12.78 2.34 1.34
CA ARG A 21 13.63 1.19 1.68
C ARG A 21 12.79 -0.07 1.80
N GLN A 22 13.47 -1.21 1.94
CA GLN A 22 12.83 -2.50 2.24
C GLN A 22 11.70 -2.86 1.25
N THR A 23 11.97 -2.71 -0.04
CA THR A 23 10.97 -3.00 -1.07
C THR A 23 10.78 -4.50 -1.21
N ALA A 24 9.54 -4.96 -1.14
CA ALA A 24 9.20 -6.37 -1.31
C ALA A 24 7.97 -6.55 -2.19
N VAL A 25 7.89 -7.70 -2.86
CA VAL A 25 6.71 -8.11 -3.63
C VAL A 25 6.24 -9.45 -3.11
N LEU A 26 5.01 -9.48 -2.59
CA LEU A 26 4.38 -10.68 -2.08
C LEU A 26 3.23 -11.11 -2.99
N ARG A 27 3.04 -12.43 -3.14
CA ARG A 27 1.90 -12.99 -3.87
C ARG A 27 0.68 -13.03 -2.97
N CYS A 28 -0.41 -12.37 -3.37
CA CYS A 28 -1.63 -12.33 -2.58
C CYS A 28 -2.25 -13.72 -2.35
N ASP A 29 -2.04 -14.68 -3.26
CA ASP A 29 -2.53 -16.07 -3.13
C ASP A 29 -1.92 -16.83 -1.94
N ALA A 30 -0.78 -16.39 -1.42
CA ALA A 30 -0.14 -17.02 -0.27
C ALA A 30 -0.82 -16.66 1.06
N PHE A 31 -1.81 -15.76 1.05
CA PHE A 31 -2.42 -15.20 2.25
C PHE A 31 -3.94 -15.27 2.19
N SER A 32 -4.55 -15.56 3.34
CA SER A 32 -6.02 -15.60 3.48
C SER A 32 -6.65 -14.20 3.53
N GLY A 33 -5.88 -13.14 3.75
CA GLY A 33 -6.38 -11.79 3.91
C GLY A 33 -5.29 -10.74 4.01
N ILE A 34 -5.71 -9.48 4.21
CA ILE A 34 -4.80 -8.33 4.29
C ILE A 34 -3.89 -8.37 5.53
N VAL A 35 -4.42 -8.72 6.71
CA VAL A 35 -3.65 -8.76 7.96
C VAL A 35 -2.48 -9.77 7.90
N PRO A 36 -2.68 -11.05 7.52
CA PRO A 36 -1.56 -11.98 7.42
C PRO A 36 -0.54 -11.58 6.35
N LEU A 37 -0.97 -10.96 5.24
CA LEU A 37 -0.06 -10.38 4.24
C LEU A 37 0.82 -9.27 4.85
N LEU A 38 0.23 -8.35 5.61
CA LEU A 38 0.94 -7.24 6.24
C LEU A 38 1.93 -7.72 7.30
N ASN A 39 1.52 -8.66 8.15
CA ASN A 39 2.42 -9.25 9.15
C ASN A 39 3.61 -9.93 8.49
N ALA A 40 3.39 -10.73 7.44
CA ALA A 40 4.49 -11.40 6.75
C ALA A 40 5.53 -10.42 6.18
N TYR A 41 5.10 -9.30 5.61
CA TYR A 41 6.02 -8.27 5.16
C TYR A 41 6.79 -7.62 6.32
N LEU A 42 6.10 -7.26 7.40
CA LEU A 42 6.72 -6.58 8.55
C LEU A 42 7.64 -7.48 9.36
N ASP A 43 7.33 -8.77 9.48
CA ASP A 43 8.15 -9.75 10.19
C ASP A 43 9.50 -9.96 9.47
N GLU A 44 9.51 -9.94 8.14
CA GLU A 44 10.73 -10.08 7.33
C GLU A 44 11.64 -8.84 7.38
N HIS A 45 11.04 -7.65 7.50
CA HIS A 45 11.76 -6.37 7.43
C HIS A 45 11.84 -5.66 8.80
N GLY A 46 11.66 -6.43 9.87
CA GLY A 46 11.35 -5.96 11.22
C GLY A 46 12.34 -5.00 11.86
N GLY A 47 11.80 -4.18 12.77
CA GLY A 47 12.53 -3.40 13.77
C GLY A 47 11.98 -1.99 14.00
N GLU A 48 11.42 -1.36 12.96
CA GLU A 48 10.92 0.01 13.05
C GLU A 48 9.45 0.05 13.45
N ARG A 49 9.14 0.90 14.45
CA ARG A 49 7.76 1.14 14.85
C ARG A 49 7.07 1.97 13.77
N ILE A 50 6.21 1.31 12.99
CA ILE A 50 5.37 1.98 12.00
C ILE A 50 4.22 2.69 12.72
N ALA A 51 4.12 4.01 12.57
CA ALA A 51 2.98 4.79 13.06
C ALA A 51 1.93 5.04 11.98
N HIS A 52 2.35 5.06 10.70
CA HIS A 52 1.54 5.50 9.58
C HIS A 52 1.67 4.52 8.41
N ALA A 53 0.54 4.18 7.80
CA ALA A 53 0.49 3.38 6.59
C ALA A 53 -0.41 4.04 5.54
N ALA A 54 -0.05 3.87 4.28
CA ALA A 54 -0.86 4.28 3.13
C ALA A 54 -0.82 3.20 2.06
N PHE A 55 -2.00 2.79 1.58
CA PHE A 55 -2.17 1.75 0.57
C PHE A 55 -2.90 2.29 -0.66
N ALA A 56 -2.39 1.92 -1.83
CA ALA A 56 -3.08 2.05 -3.11
C ALA A 56 -3.78 0.73 -3.46
N MET A 57 -5.03 0.79 -3.91
CA MET A 57 -5.79 -0.38 -4.35
C MET A 57 -6.64 -0.08 -5.58
N ALA A 58 -6.76 -1.06 -6.47
CA ALA A 58 -7.58 -1.00 -7.68
C ALA A 58 -9.08 -1.18 -7.40
N ASN A 59 -9.61 -0.48 -6.39
CA ASN A 59 -10.99 -0.55 -5.94
C ASN A 59 -11.57 0.84 -5.69
N PRO A 60 -12.87 1.06 -5.98
CA PRO A 60 -13.58 2.23 -5.46
C PRO A 60 -13.53 2.19 -3.93
N ILE A 61 -12.98 3.24 -3.31
CA ILE A 61 -12.90 3.34 -1.85
C ILE A 61 -14.01 4.27 -1.40
N SER A 62 -15.03 3.71 -0.72
CA SER A 62 -16.12 4.48 -0.12
C SER A 62 -16.35 4.05 1.33
N GLY A 63 -16.00 4.93 2.27
CA GLY A 63 -16.12 4.67 3.69
C GLY A 63 -15.06 3.69 4.22
N ASP A 64 -15.36 3.06 5.34
CA ASP A 64 -14.41 2.23 6.10
C ASP A 64 -14.22 0.82 5.48
N LEU A 65 -15.27 0.27 4.89
CA LEU A 65 -15.29 -1.10 4.39
C LEU A 65 -14.72 -1.19 2.98
N VAL A 66 -13.58 -1.84 2.86
CA VAL A 66 -12.99 -2.19 1.56
C VAL A 66 -13.48 -3.56 1.15
N ARG A 67 -14.03 -3.65 -0.07
CA ARG A 67 -14.30 -4.91 -0.75
C ARG A 67 -13.51 -4.94 -2.05
N MET A 68 -12.57 -5.86 -2.17
CA MET A 68 -11.84 -6.06 -3.41
C MET A 68 -12.75 -6.70 -4.46
N THR A 69 -12.69 -6.21 -5.69
CA THR A 69 -13.47 -6.73 -6.83
C THR A 69 -12.74 -7.84 -7.56
N ASN A 70 -11.41 -7.84 -7.45
CA ASN A 70 -10.52 -8.75 -8.18
C ASN A 70 -9.95 -9.87 -7.28
N ARG A 71 -10.37 -9.92 -6.01
CA ARG A 71 -10.03 -10.95 -5.02
C ARG A 71 -11.10 -10.96 -3.94
N ASP A 72 -11.33 -12.11 -3.32
CA ASP A 72 -12.28 -12.29 -2.21
C ASP A 72 -11.72 -11.80 -0.87
N TRP A 73 -11.20 -10.58 -0.84
CA TRP A 73 -10.78 -9.91 0.39
C TRP A 73 -11.74 -8.78 0.72
N GLN A 74 -12.19 -8.78 1.96
CA GLN A 74 -13.02 -7.73 2.53
C GLN A 74 -12.51 -7.40 3.93
N PHE A 75 -12.40 -6.12 4.25
CA PHE A 75 -11.91 -5.67 5.54
C PHE A 75 -12.35 -4.25 5.86
N SER A 76 -12.38 -3.92 7.16
CA SER A 76 -12.51 -2.55 7.65
C SER A 76 -11.12 -1.89 7.71
N THR A 77 -11.02 -0.67 7.22
CA THR A 77 -9.80 0.13 7.29
C THR A 77 -9.42 0.42 8.74
N ASP A 78 -10.39 0.80 9.57
CA ASP A 78 -10.17 1.07 10.99
C ASP A 78 -9.80 -0.20 11.78
N GLU A 79 -10.41 -1.34 11.46
CA GLU A 79 -10.06 -2.62 12.08
C GLU A 79 -8.61 -3.02 11.78
N VAL A 80 -8.17 -2.91 10.51
CA VAL A 80 -6.77 -3.17 10.15
C VAL A 80 -5.85 -2.18 10.86
N ARG A 81 -6.18 -0.88 10.85
CA ARG A 81 -5.40 0.15 11.56
C ARG A 81 -5.20 -0.19 13.05
N ARG A 82 -6.28 -0.57 13.74
CA ARG A 82 -6.23 -0.98 15.16
C ARG A 82 -5.44 -2.25 15.36
N THR A 83 -5.65 -3.27 14.53
CA THR A 83 -4.97 -4.57 14.59
C THR A 83 -3.46 -4.41 14.43
N MET A 84 -3.04 -3.55 13.51
CA MET A 84 -1.62 -3.28 13.24
C MET A 84 -1.01 -2.25 14.21
N GLY A 85 -1.80 -1.66 15.10
CA GLY A 85 -1.33 -0.66 16.07
C GLY A 85 -0.93 0.68 15.46
N TRP A 86 -1.48 1.04 14.30
CA TRP A 86 -1.12 2.27 13.59
C TRP A 86 -1.96 3.47 14.05
N SER A 87 -1.33 4.64 14.06
CA SER A 87 -2.00 5.92 14.27
C SER A 87 -2.87 6.28 13.07
N THR A 88 -2.37 6.04 11.84
CA THR A 88 -3.13 6.28 10.62
C THR A 88 -2.99 5.13 9.64
N LEU A 89 -4.09 4.82 8.96
CA LEU A 89 -4.10 4.00 7.76
C LEU A 89 -4.92 4.75 6.71
N LEU A 90 -4.25 5.17 5.64
CA LEU A 90 -4.90 5.77 4.48
C LEU A 90 -5.04 4.70 3.39
N ILE A 91 -6.24 4.59 2.83
CA ILE A 91 -6.49 3.75 1.67
C ILE A 91 -7.03 4.63 0.56
N VAL A 92 -6.36 4.59 -0.59
CA VAL A 92 -6.75 5.34 -1.78
C VAL A 92 -6.85 4.42 -2.97
N ASN A 93 -7.58 4.88 -3.98
CA ASN A 93 -7.55 4.23 -5.28
C ASN A 93 -6.15 4.35 -5.93
N ASP A 94 -5.77 3.37 -6.74
CA ASP A 94 -4.50 3.32 -7.46
C ASP A 94 -4.26 4.52 -8.40
N PHE A 95 -5.26 4.98 -9.15
CA PHE A 95 -5.13 6.20 -9.94
C PHE A 95 -4.95 7.45 -9.07
N THR A 96 -5.59 7.50 -7.90
CA THR A 96 -5.38 8.58 -6.94
C THR A 96 -3.95 8.60 -6.43
N ALA A 97 -3.41 7.44 -6.04
CA ALA A 97 -2.01 7.33 -5.62
C ALA A 97 -1.04 7.73 -6.74
N LEU A 98 -1.31 7.30 -7.97
CA LEU A 98 -0.51 7.68 -9.14
C LEU A 98 -0.50 9.19 -9.35
N ALA A 99 -1.67 9.84 -9.32
CA ALA A 99 -1.78 11.29 -9.46
C ALA A 99 -1.03 12.05 -8.35
N MET A 100 -1.07 11.55 -7.11
CA MET A 100 -0.34 12.13 -5.98
C MET A 100 1.18 11.97 -6.09
N ALA A 101 1.67 10.98 -6.84
CA ALA A 101 3.09 10.76 -7.06
C ALA A 101 3.69 11.71 -8.12
N LEU A 102 2.86 12.23 -9.05
CA LEU A 102 3.33 13.05 -10.18
C LEU A 102 4.19 14.26 -9.77
N PRO A 103 3.85 15.06 -8.73
CA PRO A 103 4.68 16.19 -8.31
C PRO A 103 6.06 15.80 -7.76
N GLY A 104 6.25 14.53 -7.38
CA GLY A 104 7.53 14.02 -6.88
C GLY A 104 8.51 13.60 -7.97
N LEU A 105 8.04 13.42 -9.21
CA LEU A 105 8.87 12.99 -10.34
C LEU A 105 9.87 14.09 -10.73
N GLN A 106 11.13 13.70 -10.93
CA GLN A 106 12.20 14.56 -11.39
C GLN A 106 12.34 14.50 -12.91
N ALA A 107 13.12 15.42 -13.48
CA ALA A 107 13.35 15.47 -14.93
C ALA A 107 13.91 14.15 -15.51
N GLY A 108 14.63 13.35 -14.71
CA GLY A 108 15.13 12.04 -15.11
C GLY A 108 14.10 10.91 -15.06
N ASP A 109 12.97 11.12 -14.40
CA ASP A 109 11.90 10.12 -14.25
C ASP A 109 10.83 10.24 -15.34
N VAL A 110 10.88 11.30 -16.14
CA VAL A 110 9.88 11.61 -17.18
C VAL A 110 10.51 11.59 -18.56
N LEU A 111 9.76 11.08 -19.54
CA LEU A 111 10.09 11.15 -20.95
C LEU A 111 9.07 12.05 -21.64
N GLN A 112 9.54 13.11 -22.31
CA GLN A 112 8.67 13.92 -23.15
C GLN A 112 8.21 13.09 -24.36
N VAL A 113 6.89 13.01 -24.54
CA VAL A 113 6.27 12.36 -25.71
C VAL A 113 5.50 13.44 -26.48
N GLY A 114 5.96 13.72 -27.70
CA GLY A 114 5.42 14.80 -28.53
C GLY A 114 5.91 16.20 -28.12
N GLY A 115 5.61 17.20 -28.95
CA GLY A 115 6.22 18.54 -28.88
C GLY A 115 7.41 18.65 -29.83
#